data_AF-A0A975STB3-F1
#
_entry.id   AF-A0A975STB3-F1
#
_cell.length_a   1.000
_cell.length_b   1.000
_cell.length_c   1.000
_cell.angle_alpha   90.00
_cell.angle_beta   90.00
_cell.angle_gamma   90.00
#
_symmetry.space_group_name_H-M   'P 1'
#
loop_
_entity.id
_entity.type
_entity.pdbx_description
1 polymer ?
#
loop_
_entity_poly.entity_id
_entity_poly.type
_entity_poly.pdbx_seq_one_letter_code
_entity_poly.pdbx_strand_id
1 'polypeptide(L)'
;MSNAPVVRGLFLAALARPVIVRATDKTPTLTLDRDLAAVDPATLVGLDLPVVVAAGEETYEVSVTERGEREISGRVALVTGGAQGFGAEIAKGLVEQGCFVYIADLNAEGAAAKCQELGAEVTHPIAVNVADEDSVAAMAAEVERTTGALDLVVSNAGIVRAGSVLEQDSRAFRLSTDINYVAFFLVTKHLGGLIARQHEAAPAWLTDIIQINSKSGLVGSNKNAAYAGSKFGGIGLVQSFALELVEHGIKVNAICPGNFYDGPLWSDPEKGLFVQYLNSGKVPGAKTVAEVKEFYESKVLMRRGATGIDVLRAIYYIVEQAYETGQAVPVTGGQVMMN
;
A
#
# COMPACT_ATOMS: atom_id res chain seq x y z
N MET A 1 11.99 -5.19 -20.17
CA MET A 1 11.19 -5.84 -19.12
C MET A 1 11.90 -7.14 -18.79
N SER A 2 12.17 -7.38 -17.51
CA SER A 2 12.98 -8.50 -17.03
C SER A 2 12.14 -9.76 -16.88
N ASN A 3 12.70 -10.97 -16.97
CA ASN A 3 11.99 -12.23 -16.70
C ASN A 3 11.63 -12.47 -15.23
N ALA A 4 12.11 -11.61 -14.31
CA ALA A 4 11.94 -11.78 -12.87
C ALA A 4 10.50 -12.02 -12.38
N PRO A 5 9.44 -11.33 -12.89
CA PRO A 5 8.07 -11.55 -12.44
C PRO A 5 7.54 -12.93 -12.81
N VAL A 6 7.87 -13.40 -14.02
CA VAL A 6 7.45 -14.71 -14.54
C VAL A 6 8.18 -15.81 -13.77
N VAL A 7 9.49 -15.65 -13.56
CA VAL A 7 10.29 -16.56 -12.70
C VAL A 7 9.69 -16.60 -11.29
N ARG A 8 9.33 -15.44 -10.72
CA ARG A 8 8.65 -15.40 -9.41
C ARG A 8 7.35 -16.20 -9.44
N GLY A 9 6.50 -15.99 -10.44
CA GLY A 9 5.26 -16.75 -10.63
C GLY A 9 5.49 -18.27 -10.65
N LEU A 10 6.45 -18.75 -11.44
CA LEU A 10 6.77 -20.19 -11.48
C LEU A 10 7.09 -20.76 -10.09
N PHE A 11 7.88 -20.05 -9.29
CA PHE A 11 8.21 -20.48 -7.93
C PHE A 11 7.04 -20.34 -6.94
N LEU A 12 6.18 -19.32 -7.08
CA LEU A 12 4.95 -19.22 -6.30
C LEU A 12 4.01 -20.40 -6.59
N ALA A 13 3.83 -20.75 -7.86
CA ALA A 13 3.00 -21.88 -8.29
C ALA A 13 3.56 -23.21 -7.78
N ALA A 14 4.88 -23.39 -7.82
CA ALA A 14 5.54 -24.60 -7.35
C ALA A 14 5.47 -24.77 -5.82
N LEU A 15 5.70 -23.68 -5.07
CA LEU A 15 5.95 -23.75 -3.62
C LEU A 15 4.75 -23.34 -2.76
N ALA A 16 3.74 -22.72 -3.36
CA ALA A 16 2.57 -22.14 -2.69
C ALA A 16 2.96 -21.30 -1.46
N ARG A 17 4.02 -20.48 -1.59
CA ARG A 17 4.50 -19.52 -0.59
C ARG A 17 5.18 -18.34 -1.22
N PRO A 18 5.29 -17.21 -0.51
CA PRO A 18 6.01 -16.07 -1.01
C PRO A 18 7.51 -16.39 -1.20
N VAL A 19 8.06 -15.83 -2.26
CA VAL A 19 9.48 -15.91 -2.61
C VAL A 19 9.98 -14.54 -3.05
N ILE A 20 11.29 -14.35 -3.00
CA ILE A 20 12.00 -13.21 -3.55
C ILE A 20 12.83 -13.72 -4.73
N VAL A 21 12.69 -13.05 -5.88
CA VAL A 21 13.52 -13.29 -7.07
C VAL A 21 14.37 -12.05 -7.30
N ARG A 22 15.68 -12.16 -7.09
CA ARG A 22 16.62 -11.04 -7.19
C ARG A 22 17.59 -11.26 -8.33
N ALA A 23 17.78 -10.25 -9.17
CA ALA A 23 18.83 -10.30 -10.20
C ALA A 23 20.22 -10.53 -9.56
N THR A 24 21.04 -11.39 -10.17
CA THR A 24 22.35 -11.76 -9.61
C THR A 24 23.35 -12.13 -10.71
N ASP A 25 24.64 -11.90 -10.43
CA ASP A 25 25.76 -12.31 -11.29
C ASP A 25 26.36 -13.67 -10.86
N LYS A 26 25.74 -14.36 -9.89
CA LYS A 26 26.18 -15.70 -9.44
C LYS A 26 26.00 -16.72 -10.56
N THR A 27 26.85 -17.73 -10.62
CA THR A 27 26.71 -18.83 -11.58
C THR A 27 25.41 -19.60 -11.35
N PRO A 28 24.56 -19.79 -12.38
CA PRO A 28 23.31 -20.53 -12.24
C PRO A 28 23.56 -22.02 -11.96
N THR A 29 22.78 -22.57 -11.04
CA THR A 29 22.74 -24.00 -10.71
C THR A 29 21.56 -24.72 -11.39
N LEU A 30 20.60 -23.95 -11.90
CA LEU A 30 19.46 -24.42 -12.67
C LEU A 30 19.28 -23.53 -13.91
N THR A 31 18.91 -24.11 -15.04
CA THR A 31 18.54 -23.37 -16.26
C THR A 31 17.11 -23.71 -16.60
N LEU A 32 16.26 -22.68 -16.66
CA LEU A 32 14.87 -22.80 -17.10
C LEU A 32 14.81 -22.84 -18.63
N ASP A 33 13.70 -23.35 -19.18
CA ASP A 33 13.46 -23.26 -20.62
C ASP A 33 13.48 -21.79 -21.08
N ARG A 34 13.89 -21.55 -22.33
CA ARG A 34 13.85 -20.21 -22.92
C ARG A 34 12.41 -19.71 -23.03
N ASP A 35 11.46 -20.59 -23.31
CA ASP A 35 10.04 -20.31 -23.23
C ASP A 35 9.54 -20.57 -21.81
N LEU A 36 9.53 -19.52 -20.98
CA LEU A 36 9.12 -19.61 -19.58
C LEU A 36 7.67 -20.06 -19.40
N ALA A 37 6.80 -19.86 -20.40
CA ALA A 37 5.41 -20.32 -20.35
C ALA A 37 5.28 -21.85 -20.49
N ALA A 38 6.32 -22.51 -21.02
CA ALA A 38 6.38 -23.96 -21.15
C ALA A 38 6.99 -24.66 -19.92
N VAL A 39 7.52 -23.91 -18.96
CA VAL A 39 8.11 -24.48 -17.74
C VAL A 39 7.00 -25.02 -16.84
N ASP A 40 7.02 -26.32 -16.56
CA ASP A 40 6.13 -26.94 -15.57
C ASP A 40 6.61 -26.61 -14.14
N PRO A 41 5.83 -25.85 -13.34
CA PRO A 41 6.21 -25.51 -11.96
C PRO A 41 6.47 -26.73 -11.07
N ALA A 42 5.89 -27.90 -11.37
CA ALA A 42 6.12 -29.12 -10.60
C ALA A 42 7.60 -29.54 -10.60
N THR A 43 8.37 -29.15 -11.63
CA THR A 43 9.81 -29.43 -11.73
C THR A 43 10.65 -28.63 -10.74
N LEU A 44 10.09 -27.56 -10.15
CA LEU A 44 10.77 -26.70 -9.18
C LEU A 44 10.50 -27.13 -7.73
N VAL A 45 9.64 -28.12 -7.52
CA VAL A 45 9.32 -28.65 -6.19
C VAL A 45 10.51 -29.43 -5.63
N GLY A 46 10.84 -29.18 -4.35
CA GLY A 46 11.89 -29.91 -3.63
C GLY A 46 13.32 -29.43 -3.89
N LEU A 47 13.50 -28.33 -4.63
CA LEU A 47 14.79 -27.66 -4.76
C LEU A 47 15.25 -27.07 -3.41
N ASP A 48 16.54 -27.18 -3.12
CA ASP A 48 17.16 -26.48 -2.01
C ASP A 48 17.24 -24.98 -2.32
N LEU A 49 16.78 -24.15 -1.38
CA LEU A 49 16.77 -22.68 -1.52
C LEU A 49 17.73 -22.03 -0.50
N PRO A 50 18.47 -20.97 -0.90
CA PRO A 50 18.35 -20.25 -2.17
C PRO A 50 18.94 -21.01 -3.37
N VAL A 51 18.33 -20.82 -4.55
CA VAL A 51 18.79 -21.40 -5.83
C VAL A 51 19.10 -20.28 -6.82
N VAL A 52 20.09 -20.48 -7.69
CA VAL A 52 20.41 -19.52 -8.76
C VAL A 52 19.92 -20.09 -10.10
N VAL A 53 18.99 -19.39 -10.74
CA VAL A 53 18.32 -19.81 -11.97
C VAL A 53 18.72 -18.92 -13.14
N ALA A 54 19.03 -19.53 -14.28
CA ALA A 54 19.10 -18.84 -15.55
C ALA A 54 17.75 -18.89 -16.26
N ALA A 55 17.28 -17.75 -16.75
CA ALA A 55 16.06 -17.61 -17.53
C ALA A 55 16.36 -16.74 -18.76
N GLY A 56 16.70 -17.40 -19.87
CA GLY A 56 17.25 -16.72 -21.05
C GLY A 56 18.68 -16.22 -20.79
N GLU A 57 18.90 -14.93 -20.99
CA GLU A 57 20.19 -14.26 -20.72
C GLU A 57 20.29 -13.68 -19.30
N GLU A 58 19.19 -13.72 -18.55
CA GLU A 58 19.11 -13.17 -17.20
C GLU A 58 19.31 -14.27 -16.15
N THR A 59 19.93 -13.91 -15.01
CA THR A 59 20.18 -14.82 -13.90
C THR A 59 19.62 -14.25 -12.61
N TYR A 60 18.95 -15.10 -11.83
CA TYR A 60 18.28 -14.71 -10.59
C TYR A 60 18.62 -15.64 -9.44
N GLU A 61 18.78 -15.07 -8.25
CA GLU A 61 18.74 -15.82 -7.00
C GLU A 61 17.30 -15.84 -6.50
N VAL A 62 16.77 -17.04 -6.25
CA VAL A 62 15.44 -17.25 -5.70
C VAL A 62 15.57 -17.72 -4.27
N SER A 63 14.92 -17.03 -3.34
CA SER A 63 14.86 -17.39 -1.92
C SER A 63 13.42 -17.39 -1.42
N VAL A 64 13.14 -18.26 -0.44
CA VAL A 64 11.87 -18.21 0.29
C VAL A 64 11.92 -17.16 1.38
N THR A 65 10.78 -16.55 1.65
CA THR A 65 10.58 -15.72 2.84
C THR A 65 10.07 -16.58 4.01
N GLU A 66 10.04 -16.02 5.22
CA GLU A 66 9.48 -16.71 6.39
C GLU A 66 8.00 -17.05 6.19
N ARG A 67 7.51 -18.15 6.76
CA ARG A 67 6.07 -18.43 6.86
C ARG A 67 5.63 -18.20 8.30
N GLY A 68 4.40 -17.70 8.47
CA GLY A 68 3.79 -17.50 9.78
C GLY A 68 2.35 -18.02 9.81
N GLU A 69 1.65 -17.73 10.90
CA GLU A 69 0.27 -18.19 11.12
C GLU A 69 -0.75 -17.47 10.21
N ARG A 70 -0.39 -16.29 9.69
CA ARG A 70 -1.26 -15.49 8.83
C ARG A 70 -0.88 -15.62 7.36
N GLU A 71 -1.87 -15.43 6.51
CA GLU A 71 -1.70 -15.41 5.05
C GLU A 71 -0.74 -14.31 4.58
N ILE A 72 -0.62 -13.22 5.35
CA ILE A 72 0.28 -12.11 5.04
C ILE A 72 1.74 -12.39 5.39
N SER A 73 2.04 -13.40 6.20
CA SER A 73 3.40 -13.65 6.67
C SER A 73 4.34 -14.00 5.52
N GLY A 74 5.54 -13.39 5.53
CA GLY A 74 6.53 -13.59 4.49
C GLY A 74 6.27 -12.85 3.18
N ARG A 75 5.12 -12.19 3.01
CA ARG A 75 4.79 -11.53 1.75
C ARG A 75 5.77 -10.40 1.42
N VAL A 76 5.93 -10.13 0.13
CA VAL A 76 6.62 -8.94 -0.37
C VAL A 76 5.60 -7.81 -0.50
N ALA A 77 5.74 -6.79 0.33
CA ALA A 77 4.81 -5.68 0.42
C ALA A 77 5.45 -4.36 0.01
N LEU A 78 4.66 -3.45 -0.56
CA LEU A 78 5.06 -2.06 -0.80
C LEU A 78 4.10 -1.10 -0.09
N VAL A 79 4.65 -0.13 0.64
CA VAL A 79 3.85 0.90 1.32
C VAL A 79 4.30 2.28 0.84
N THR A 80 3.44 2.98 0.09
CA THR A 80 3.70 4.39 -0.24
C THR A 80 3.40 5.29 0.96
N GLY A 81 4.04 6.45 1.05
CA GLY A 81 3.93 7.31 2.24
C GLY A 81 4.39 6.59 3.51
N GLY A 82 5.33 5.64 3.37
CA GLY A 82 5.74 4.71 4.41
C GLY A 82 6.66 5.33 5.48
N ALA A 83 7.13 6.56 5.31
CA ALA A 83 8.06 7.17 6.26
C ALA A 83 7.37 7.70 7.53
N GLN A 84 6.05 7.91 7.52
CA GLN A 84 5.33 8.52 8.65
C GLN A 84 3.86 8.14 8.77
N GLY A 85 3.24 8.48 9.90
CA GLY A 85 1.80 8.32 10.14
C GLY A 85 1.33 6.88 9.97
N PHE A 86 0.16 6.68 9.33
CA PHE A 86 -0.34 5.33 9.07
C PHE A 86 0.59 4.49 8.21
N GLY A 87 1.30 5.08 7.25
CA GLY A 87 2.22 4.33 6.39
C GLY A 87 3.36 3.70 7.18
N ALA A 88 3.97 4.45 8.09
CA ALA A 88 5.01 3.93 8.99
C ALA A 88 4.50 2.83 9.92
N GLU A 89 3.31 3.01 10.51
CA GLU A 89 2.71 2.00 11.38
C GLU A 89 2.33 0.71 10.62
N ILE A 90 1.84 0.85 9.38
CA ILE A 90 1.54 -0.29 8.51
C ILE A 90 2.83 -1.01 8.13
N ALA A 91 3.86 -0.28 7.69
CA ALA A 91 5.16 -0.85 7.33
C ALA A 91 5.78 -1.62 8.51
N LYS A 92 5.79 -1.02 9.71
CA LYS A 92 6.22 -1.68 10.94
C LYS A 92 5.44 -2.96 11.20
N GLY A 93 4.11 -2.89 11.16
CA GLY A 93 3.24 -4.04 11.40
C GLY A 93 3.47 -5.19 10.41
N LEU A 94 3.71 -4.89 9.13
CA LEU A 94 4.02 -5.88 8.11
C LEU A 94 5.39 -6.54 8.35
N VAL A 95 6.41 -5.75 8.72
CA VAL A 95 7.73 -6.31 9.13
C VAL A 95 7.58 -7.22 10.34
N GLU A 96 6.78 -6.85 11.33
CA GLU A 96 6.46 -7.69 12.50
C GLU A 96 5.73 -9.00 12.13
N GLN A 97 5.15 -9.12 10.94
CA GLN A 97 4.60 -10.37 10.40
C GLN A 97 5.59 -11.16 9.52
N GLY A 98 6.85 -10.72 9.44
CA GLY A 98 7.91 -11.34 8.63
C GLY A 98 7.86 -10.96 7.15
N CYS A 99 7.14 -9.89 6.78
CA CYS A 99 7.11 -9.42 5.39
C CYS A 99 8.45 -8.77 5.01
N PHE A 100 8.81 -8.86 3.73
CA PHE A 100 9.76 -7.93 3.13
C PHE A 100 9.01 -6.65 2.72
N VAL A 101 9.43 -5.48 3.20
CA VAL A 101 8.66 -4.24 3.01
C VAL A 101 9.45 -3.16 2.28
N TYR A 102 8.96 -2.77 1.11
CA TYR A 102 9.35 -1.53 0.46
C TYR A 102 8.71 -0.33 1.17
N ILE A 103 9.55 0.57 1.67
CA ILE A 103 9.12 1.83 2.26
C ILE A 103 9.31 2.92 1.21
N ALA A 104 8.23 3.23 0.50
CA ALA A 104 8.25 4.16 -0.61
C ALA A 104 7.73 5.53 -0.15
N ASP A 105 8.54 6.59 -0.27
CA ASP A 105 8.15 7.92 0.19
C ASP A 105 8.81 9.02 -0.65
N LEU A 106 8.19 10.20 -0.68
CA LEU A 106 8.82 11.38 -1.28
C LEU A 106 10.02 11.83 -0.43
N ASN A 107 9.94 11.64 0.89
CA ASN A 107 11.04 11.86 1.81
C ASN A 107 11.99 10.65 1.81
N ALA A 108 12.94 10.64 0.88
CA ALA A 108 13.93 9.56 0.74
C ALA A 108 14.72 9.29 2.04
N GLU A 109 15.12 10.35 2.76
CA GLU A 109 15.84 10.21 4.03
C GLU A 109 14.97 9.58 5.11
N GLY A 110 13.70 9.98 5.18
CA GLY A 110 12.72 9.40 6.11
C GLY A 110 12.45 7.93 5.82
N ALA A 111 12.32 7.55 4.54
CA ALA A 111 12.19 6.16 4.13
C ALA A 111 13.42 5.33 4.53
N ALA A 112 14.63 5.83 4.24
CA ALA A 112 15.87 5.16 4.61
C ALA A 112 16.04 5.01 6.12
N ALA A 113 15.73 6.06 6.90
CA ALA A 113 15.77 6.01 8.35
C ALA A 113 14.77 4.98 8.92
N LYS A 114 13.56 4.90 8.34
CA LYS A 114 12.57 3.91 8.76
C LYS A 114 13.00 2.49 8.43
N CYS A 115 13.64 2.26 7.28
CA CYS A 115 14.24 0.95 6.95
C CYS A 115 15.32 0.55 7.95
N GLN A 116 16.20 1.49 8.35
CA GLN A 116 17.22 1.21 9.36
C GLN A 116 16.62 0.87 10.72
N GLU A 117 15.54 1.56 11.12
CA GLU A 117 14.82 1.29 12.37
C GLU A 117 14.16 -0.09 12.37
N LEU A 118 13.58 -0.51 11.24
CA LEU A 118 12.80 -1.75 11.14
C LEU A 118 13.61 -2.98 10.72
N GLY A 119 14.83 -2.80 10.24
CA GLY A 119 15.72 -3.88 9.76
C GLY A 119 15.97 -3.78 8.25
N ALA A 120 17.22 -3.50 7.88
CA ALA A 120 17.62 -3.29 6.48
C ALA A 120 17.65 -4.59 5.65
N GLU A 121 17.63 -5.74 6.31
CA GLU A 121 17.57 -7.07 5.70
C GLU A 121 16.17 -7.46 5.23
N VAL A 122 15.14 -6.88 5.83
CA VAL A 122 13.72 -7.12 5.53
C VAL A 122 13.00 -5.88 5.01
N THR A 123 13.72 -4.78 4.75
CA THR A 123 13.13 -3.56 4.19
C THR A 123 14.00 -2.94 3.10
N HIS A 124 13.37 -2.18 2.20
CA HIS A 124 14.08 -1.45 1.15
C HIS A 124 13.46 -0.06 0.92
N PRO A 125 14.23 1.02 1.03
CA PRO A 125 13.69 2.36 0.82
C PRO A 125 13.59 2.68 -0.67
N ILE A 126 12.50 3.33 -1.09
CA ILE A 126 12.36 3.88 -2.45
C ILE A 126 11.94 5.35 -2.37
N ALA A 127 12.69 6.23 -3.01
CA ALA A 127 12.29 7.62 -3.22
C ALA A 127 11.26 7.68 -4.35
N VAL A 128 10.03 8.14 -4.07
CA VAL A 128 8.96 8.23 -5.08
C VAL A 128 8.08 9.46 -4.90
N ASN A 129 7.84 10.16 -6.00
CA ASN A 129 6.72 11.10 -6.09
C ASN A 129 5.54 10.39 -6.75
N VAL A 130 4.56 9.98 -5.95
CA VAL A 130 3.41 9.21 -6.45
C VAL A 130 2.48 9.99 -7.40
N ALA A 131 2.63 11.31 -7.49
CA ALA A 131 1.91 12.15 -8.45
C ALA A 131 2.66 12.32 -9.79
N ASP A 132 3.85 11.73 -9.93
CA ASP A 132 4.68 11.75 -11.13
C ASP A 132 4.75 10.34 -11.72
N GLU A 133 4.25 10.17 -12.95
CA GLU A 133 4.14 8.88 -13.62
C GLU A 133 5.52 8.24 -13.86
N ASP A 134 6.53 9.01 -14.26
CA ASP A 134 7.87 8.49 -14.51
C ASP A 134 8.53 8.05 -13.19
N SER A 135 8.28 8.77 -12.10
CA SER A 135 8.73 8.39 -10.76
C SER A 135 8.09 7.07 -10.29
N VAL A 136 6.79 6.88 -10.54
CA VAL A 136 6.08 5.63 -10.20
C VAL A 136 6.54 4.46 -11.09
N ALA A 137 6.79 4.72 -12.38
CA ALA A 137 7.36 3.71 -13.29
C ALA A 137 8.76 3.26 -12.83
N ALA A 138 9.60 4.19 -12.38
CA ALA A 138 10.92 3.87 -11.83
C ALA A 138 10.83 3.05 -10.53
N MET A 139 9.87 3.37 -9.64
CA MET A 139 9.58 2.54 -8.46
C MET A 139 9.20 1.11 -8.85
N ALA A 140 8.34 0.92 -9.86
CA ALA A 140 7.95 -0.41 -10.32
C ALA A 140 9.12 -1.20 -10.91
N ALA A 141 10.01 -0.55 -11.68
CA ALA A 141 11.22 -1.16 -12.22
C ALA A 141 12.21 -1.58 -11.11
N GLU A 142 12.32 -0.76 -10.05
CA GLU A 142 13.16 -1.08 -8.89
C GLU A 142 12.63 -2.30 -8.11
N VAL A 143 11.31 -2.42 -7.97
CA VAL A 143 10.65 -3.61 -7.40
C VAL A 143 10.92 -4.84 -8.27
N GLU A 144 10.69 -4.75 -9.59
CA GLU A 144 10.96 -5.84 -10.54
C GLU A 144 12.40 -6.38 -10.39
N ARG A 145 13.39 -5.48 -10.31
CA ARG A 145 14.80 -5.84 -10.19
C ARG A 145 15.16 -6.51 -8.85
N THR A 146 14.48 -6.09 -7.77
CA THR A 146 14.92 -6.40 -6.40
C THR A 146 14.22 -7.62 -5.81
N THR A 147 12.93 -7.82 -6.13
CA THR A 147 12.13 -8.96 -5.63
C THR A 147 11.33 -9.69 -6.70
N GLY A 148 11.38 -9.21 -7.95
CA GLY A 148 10.64 -9.78 -9.08
C GLY A 148 9.24 -9.21 -9.21
N ALA A 149 8.46 -9.20 -8.13
CA ALA A 149 7.11 -8.64 -8.06
C ALA A 149 6.63 -8.54 -6.60
N LEU A 150 5.31 -8.38 -6.39
CA LEU A 150 4.71 -8.09 -5.08
C LEU A 150 3.54 -9.04 -4.76
N ASP A 151 3.27 -9.18 -3.46
CA ASP A 151 2.09 -9.87 -2.93
C ASP A 151 1.08 -8.90 -2.27
N LEU A 152 1.54 -7.69 -1.93
CA LEU A 152 0.71 -6.64 -1.35
C LEU A 152 1.21 -5.24 -1.77
N VAL A 153 0.29 -4.39 -2.21
CA VAL A 153 0.52 -2.96 -2.42
C VAL A 153 -0.39 -2.19 -1.47
N VAL A 154 0.18 -1.38 -0.59
CA VAL A 154 -0.55 -0.41 0.24
C VAL A 154 -0.31 0.99 -0.33
N SER A 155 -1.26 1.46 -1.13
CA SER A 155 -1.28 2.84 -1.63
C SER A 155 -1.78 3.77 -0.54
N ASN A 156 -0.83 4.27 0.26
CA ASN A 156 -1.05 5.21 1.34
C ASN A 156 -0.42 6.56 0.97
N ALA A 157 -1.12 7.32 0.13
CA ALA A 157 -0.78 8.72 -0.11
C ALA A 157 -2.02 9.59 0.12
N GLY A 158 -1.82 10.74 0.74
CA GLY A 158 -2.89 11.71 0.82
C GLY A 158 -2.54 13.00 1.52
N ILE A 159 -3.15 14.09 1.03
CA ILE A 159 -3.09 15.40 1.65
C ILE A 159 -4.49 15.95 1.87
N VAL A 160 -4.65 16.78 2.90
CA VAL A 160 -5.86 17.54 3.15
C VAL A 160 -5.53 19.02 3.24
N ARG A 161 -6.32 19.84 2.55
CA ARG A 161 -6.29 21.31 2.68
C ARG A 161 -7.71 21.79 2.93
N ALA A 162 -7.99 22.12 4.18
CA ALA A 162 -9.32 22.57 4.58
C ALA A 162 -9.58 24.00 4.07
N GLY A 163 -10.80 24.27 3.61
CA GLY A 163 -11.20 25.58 3.10
C GLY A 163 -12.67 25.61 2.66
N SER A 164 -13.26 26.81 2.64
CA SER A 164 -14.57 27.02 2.03
C SER A 164 -14.48 26.79 0.53
N VAL A 165 -15.46 26.10 -0.07
CA VAL A 165 -15.52 25.94 -1.55
C VAL A 165 -15.60 27.29 -2.28
N LEU A 166 -16.14 28.32 -1.61
CA LEU A 166 -16.25 29.67 -2.16
C LEU A 166 -14.91 30.41 -2.24
N GLU A 167 -13.89 29.93 -1.53
CA GLU A 167 -12.59 30.61 -1.37
C GLU A 167 -11.42 29.70 -1.77
N GLN A 168 -11.67 28.43 -2.09
CA GLN A 168 -10.63 27.45 -2.31
C GLN A 168 -9.86 27.73 -3.60
N ASP A 169 -8.53 27.85 -3.50
CA ASP A 169 -7.67 27.95 -4.67
C ASP A 169 -7.78 26.69 -5.54
N SER A 170 -8.07 26.87 -6.82
CA SER A 170 -8.14 25.80 -7.80
C SER A 170 -6.85 24.99 -7.90
N ARG A 171 -5.67 25.57 -7.62
CA ARG A 171 -4.40 24.81 -7.56
C ARG A 171 -4.36 23.86 -6.38
N ALA A 172 -4.85 24.27 -5.21
CA ALA A 172 -4.96 23.40 -4.05
C ALA A 172 -5.98 22.27 -4.28
N PHE A 173 -7.06 22.56 -5.00
CA PHE A 173 -8.03 21.54 -5.42
C PHE A 173 -7.40 20.49 -6.35
N ARG A 174 -6.68 20.93 -7.39
CA ARG A 174 -5.98 20.03 -8.33
C ARG A 174 -4.93 19.18 -7.61
N LEU A 175 -4.08 19.80 -6.78
CA LEU A 175 -3.08 19.07 -6.01
C LEU A 175 -3.68 17.97 -5.13
N SER A 176 -4.84 18.23 -4.50
CA SER A 176 -5.55 17.21 -3.72
C SER A 176 -6.06 16.07 -4.62
N THR A 177 -6.46 16.37 -5.85
CA THR A 177 -6.90 15.36 -6.83
C THR A 177 -5.71 14.54 -7.32
N ASP A 178 -4.61 15.20 -7.66
CA ASP A 178 -3.40 14.55 -8.16
C ASP A 178 -2.85 13.55 -7.12
N ILE A 179 -2.74 13.97 -5.86
CA ILE A 179 -2.16 13.13 -4.80
C ILE A 179 -3.14 12.07 -4.27
N ASN A 180 -4.43 12.37 -4.12
CA ASN A 180 -5.36 11.44 -3.47
C ASN A 180 -6.05 10.48 -4.44
N TYR A 181 -6.12 10.85 -5.73
CA TYR A 181 -6.88 10.13 -6.76
C TYR A 181 -5.97 9.66 -7.90
N VAL A 182 -5.28 10.57 -8.60
CA VAL A 182 -4.43 10.21 -9.75
C VAL A 182 -3.27 9.31 -9.32
N ALA A 183 -2.62 9.61 -8.20
CA ALA A 183 -1.55 8.78 -7.66
C ALA A 183 -1.97 7.32 -7.43
N PHE A 184 -3.20 7.07 -6.97
CA PHE A 184 -3.69 5.69 -6.80
C PHE A 184 -3.82 4.96 -8.14
N PHE A 185 -4.30 5.65 -9.17
CA PHE A 185 -4.30 5.13 -10.53
C PHE A 185 -2.88 4.80 -11.03
N LEU A 186 -1.93 5.73 -10.89
CA LEU A 186 -0.56 5.52 -11.37
C LEU A 186 0.10 4.33 -10.66
N VAL A 187 0.01 4.26 -9.33
CA VAL A 187 0.55 3.14 -8.55
C VAL A 187 -0.09 1.83 -9.00
N THR A 188 -1.42 1.79 -9.17
CA THR A 188 -2.15 0.59 -9.62
C THR A 188 -1.73 0.18 -11.03
N LYS A 189 -1.63 1.12 -11.97
CA LYS A 189 -1.24 0.87 -13.37
C LYS A 189 0.15 0.21 -13.45
N HIS A 190 1.16 0.83 -12.83
CA HIS A 190 2.55 0.38 -13.00
C HIS A 190 2.86 -0.89 -12.20
N LEU A 191 2.35 -1.02 -10.98
CA LEU A 191 2.54 -2.25 -10.20
C LEU A 191 1.60 -3.37 -10.66
N GLY A 192 0.40 -3.05 -11.14
CA GLY A 192 -0.55 -4.02 -11.68
C GLY A 192 0.00 -4.75 -12.91
N GLY A 193 0.68 -4.05 -13.82
CA GLY A 193 1.35 -4.70 -14.95
C GLY A 193 2.46 -5.68 -14.54
N LEU A 194 3.17 -5.38 -13.44
CA LEU A 194 4.16 -6.29 -12.86
C LEU A 194 3.51 -7.55 -12.29
N ILE A 195 2.41 -7.36 -11.56
CA ILE A 195 1.65 -8.43 -10.91
C ILE A 195 0.94 -9.32 -11.94
N ALA A 196 0.40 -8.75 -13.02
CA ALA A 196 -0.24 -9.51 -14.10
C ALA A 196 0.74 -10.54 -14.72
N ARG A 197 1.99 -10.14 -14.96
CA ARG A 197 3.03 -11.04 -15.47
C ARG A 197 3.43 -12.15 -14.50
N GLN A 198 3.39 -11.87 -13.19
CA GLN A 198 3.55 -12.91 -12.17
C GLN A 198 2.36 -13.88 -12.20
N HIS A 199 1.15 -13.36 -12.33
CA HIS A 199 -0.08 -14.14 -12.33
C HIS A 199 -0.18 -15.09 -13.53
N GLU A 200 0.33 -14.70 -14.71
CA GLU A 200 0.41 -15.58 -15.88
C GLU A 200 1.09 -16.93 -15.58
N ALA A 201 2.12 -16.93 -14.73
CA ALA A 201 2.82 -18.14 -14.29
C ALA A 201 2.29 -18.73 -12.97
N ALA A 202 1.41 -18.03 -12.25
CA ALA A 202 0.83 -18.44 -10.98
C ALA A 202 -0.66 -18.06 -10.86
N PRO A 203 -1.56 -18.66 -11.66
CA PRO A 203 -2.96 -18.22 -11.74
C PRO A 203 -3.76 -18.44 -10.45
N ALA A 204 -3.28 -19.28 -9.53
CA ALA A 204 -3.88 -19.47 -8.21
C ALA A 204 -3.38 -18.48 -7.15
N TRP A 205 -2.29 -17.75 -7.43
CA TRP A 205 -1.72 -16.78 -6.49
C TRP A 205 -2.40 -15.42 -6.67
N LEU A 206 -2.99 -14.93 -5.58
CA LEU A 206 -3.66 -13.63 -5.55
C LEU A 206 -2.77 -12.58 -4.87
N THR A 207 -2.76 -11.39 -5.45
CA THR A 207 -2.09 -10.20 -4.90
C THR A 207 -3.12 -9.15 -4.52
N ASP A 208 -2.92 -8.46 -3.41
CA ASP A 208 -3.82 -7.41 -2.94
C ASP A 208 -3.25 -6.01 -3.24
N ILE A 209 -4.09 -5.11 -3.77
CA ILE A 209 -3.86 -3.67 -3.82
C ILE A 209 -4.85 -3.01 -2.87
N ILE A 210 -4.33 -2.38 -1.82
CA ILE A 210 -5.09 -1.72 -0.78
C ILE A 210 -4.87 -0.22 -0.86
N GLN A 211 -5.95 0.53 -1.07
CA GLN A 211 -5.93 1.98 -0.93
C GLN A 211 -6.20 2.37 0.53
N ILE A 212 -5.31 3.15 1.14
CA ILE A 212 -5.65 3.83 2.40
C ILE A 212 -6.47 5.09 2.06
N ASN A 213 -7.78 4.92 2.17
CA ASN A 213 -8.78 5.93 1.89
C ASN A 213 -9.07 6.73 3.18
N SER A 214 -10.34 6.99 3.50
CA SER A 214 -10.76 7.77 4.65
C SER A 214 -12.26 7.55 4.89
N LYS A 215 -12.72 7.77 6.12
CA LYS A 215 -14.15 8.00 6.38
C LYS A 215 -14.76 9.11 5.50
N SER A 216 -13.94 10.06 5.03
CA SER A 216 -14.39 11.12 4.11
C SER A 216 -14.62 10.65 2.67
N GLY A 217 -14.25 9.41 2.34
CA GLY A 217 -14.68 8.74 1.10
C GLY A 217 -16.07 8.11 1.24
N LEU A 218 -16.58 7.97 2.46
CA LEU A 218 -17.90 7.37 2.76
C LEU A 218 -18.97 8.42 3.06
N VAL A 219 -18.56 9.58 3.61
CA VAL A 219 -19.46 10.68 3.94
C VAL A 219 -18.81 12.02 3.61
N GLY A 220 -19.62 12.97 3.13
CA GLY A 220 -19.15 14.34 2.83
C GLY A 220 -18.47 15.00 4.04
N SER A 221 -17.43 15.79 3.77
CA SER A 221 -16.61 16.44 4.81
C SER A 221 -16.67 17.96 4.67
N ASN A 222 -17.26 18.61 5.67
CA ASN A 222 -17.45 20.06 5.65
C ASN A 222 -16.11 20.81 5.56
N LYS A 223 -16.03 21.78 4.63
CA LYS A 223 -14.82 22.54 4.27
C LYS A 223 -13.62 21.67 3.84
N ASN A 224 -13.88 20.49 3.30
CA ASN A 224 -12.86 19.56 2.80
C ASN A 224 -13.30 18.95 1.45
N ALA A 225 -13.95 19.74 0.60
CA ALA A 225 -14.63 19.24 -0.60
C ALA A 225 -13.67 18.53 -1.57
N ALA A 226 -12.50 19.10 -1.86
CA ALA A 226 -11.48 18.45 -2.70
C ALA A 226 -11.02 17.11 -2.13
N TYR A 227 -10.75 17.06 -0.83
CA TYR A 227 -10.34 15.83 -0.15
C TYR A 227 -11.44 14.78 -0.19
N ALA A 228 -12.66 15.11 0.23
CA ALA A 228 -13.79 14.19 0.22
C ALA A 228 -14.09 13.71 -1.20
N GLY A 229 -14.19 14.62 -2.19
CA GLY A 229 -14.42 14.27 -3.59
C GLY A 229 -13.36 13.30 -4.13
N SER A 230 -12.08 13.56 -3.87
CA SER A 230 -11.00 12.66 -4.27
C SER A 230 -11.06 11.28 -3.58
N LYS A 231 -11.49 11.23 -2.31
CA LYS A 231 -11.61 9.98 -1.54
C LYS A 231 -12.86 9.18 -1.93
N PHE A 232 -13.99 9.83 -2.24
CA PHE A 232 -15.16 9.21 -2.86
C PHE A 232 -14.80 8.65 -4.24
N GLY A 233 -14.14 9.46 -5.08
CA GLY A 233 -13.63 9.00 -6.37
C GLY A 233 -12.71 7.79 -6.22
N GLY A 234 -11.83 7.80 -5.21
CA GLY A 234 -10.95 6.67 -4.88
C GLY A 234 -11.70 5.36 -4.67
N ILE A 235 -12.88 5.38 -4.03
CA ILE A 235 -13.73 4.18 -3.89
C ILE A 235 -14.29 3.74 -5.26
N GLY A 236 -14.66 4.68 -6.12
CA GLY A 236 -15.04 4.38 -7.50
C GLY A 236 -13.90 3.74 -8.31
N LEU A 237 -12.66 4.18 -8.12
CA LEU A 237 -11.48 3.52 -8.71
C LEU A 237 -11.27 2.13 -8.13
N VAL A 238 -11.39 1.95 -6.82
CA VAL A 238 -11.26 0.63 -6.18
C VAL A 238 -12.24 -0.37 -6.79
N GLN A 239 -13.51 0.02 -6.94
CA GLN A 239 -14.52 -0.83 -7.57
C GLN A 239 -14.23 -1.10 -9.05
N SER A 240 -13.83 -0.07 -9.81
CA SER A 240 -13.55 -0.21 -11.24
C SER A 240 -12.32 -1.09 -11.49
N PHE A 241 -11.23 -0.86 -10.74
CA PHE A 241 -10.01 -1.65 -10.84
C PHE A 241 -10.20 -3.07 -10.32
N ALA A 242 -11.06 -3.30 -9.33
CA ALA A 242 -11.41 -4.65 -8.88
C ALA A 242 -12.12 -5.47 -9.98
N LEU A 243 -13.01 -4.83 -10.75
CA LEU A 243 -13.70 -5.49 -11.87
C LEU A 243 -12.74 -5.87 -13.00
N GLU A 244 -11.78 -4.98 -13.30
CA GLU A 244 -10.80 -5.18 -14.36
C GLU A 244 -9.69 -6.16 -13.94
N LEU A 245 -9.01 -5.87 -12.84
CA LEU A 245 -7.75 -6.54 -12.50
C LEU A 245 -7.90 -7.92 -11.85
N VAL A 246 -9.13 -8.36 -11.57
CA VAL A 246 -9.37 -9.72 -11.04
C VAL A 246 -8.94 -10.80 -12.03
N GLU A 247 -9.00 -10.55 -13.34
CA GLU A 247 -8.50 -11.47 -14.38
C GLU A 247 -6.98 -11.62 -14.36
N HIS A 248 -6.29 -10.69 -13.68
CA HIS A 248 -4.85 -10.69 -13.45
C HIS A 248 -4.47 -11.13 -12.03
N GLY A 249 -5.42 -11.74 -11.30
CA GLY A 249 -5.20 -12.22 -9.92
C GLY A 249 -5.07 -11.10 -8.89
N ILE A 250 -5.58 -9.91 -9.18
CA ILE A 250 -5.46 -8.75 -8.30
C ILE A 250 -6.79 -8.46 -7.60
N LYS A 251 -6.77 -8.50 -6.27
CA LYS A 251 -7.85 -7.94 -5.44
C LYS A 251 -7.58 -6.47 -5.19
N VAL A 252 -8.58 -5.60 -5.38
CA VAL A 252 -8.44 -4.16 -5.12
C VAL A 252 -9.46 -3.74 -4.08
N ASN A 253 -9.00 -3.24 -2.94
CA ASN A 253 -9.86 -2.86 -1.82
C ASN A 253 -9.40 -1.52 -1.21
N ALA A 254 -10.24 -0.93 -0.37
CA ALA A 254 -9.93 0.27 0.40
C ALA A 254 -10.15 0.07 1.90
N ILE A 255 -9.23 0.62 2.68
CA ILE A 255 -9.44 0.82 4.13
C ILE A 255 -9.81 2.28 4.36
N CYS A 256 -10.92 2.51 5.05
CA CYS A 256 -11.49 3.83 5.29
C CYS A 256 -11.36 4.22 6.77
N PRO A 257 -10.18 4.66 7.23
CA PRO A 257 -9.96 4.97 8.63
C PRO A 257 -10.69 6.22 9.09
N GLY A 258 -10.97 6.24 10.39
CA GLY A 258 -11.21 7.45 11.17
C GLY A 258 -9.95 8.30 11.30
N ASN A 259 -9.98 9.27 12.20
CA ASN A 259 -8.85 10.16 12.40
C ASN A 259 -7.76 9.50 13.25
N PHE A 260 -6.50 9.59 12.82
CA PHE A 260 -5.35 9.27 13.67
C PHE A 260 -4.94 10.51 14.46
N TYR A 261 -5.56 10.71 15.62
CA TYR A 261 -5.37 11.93 16.40
C TYR A 261 -3.93 12.11 16.88
N ASP A 262 -3.24 11.02 17.23
CA ASP A 262 -1.85 11.10 17.72
C ASP A 262 -0.82 11.16 16.58
N GLY A 263 -1.26 10.99 15.33
CA GLY A 263 -0.40 11.09 14.15
C GLY A 263 -0.01 12.54 13.81
N PRO A 264 1.05 12.74 13.02
CA PRO A 264 1.62 14.06 12.72
C PRO A 264 0.61 15.00 12.04
N LEU A 265 -0.31 14.47 11.23
CA LEU A 265 -1.33 15.29 10.57
C LEU A 265 -2.25 16.02 11.56
N TRP A 266 -2.53 15.43 12.72
CA TRP A 266 -3.45 15.98 13.71
C TRP A 266 -2.74 16.68 14.86
N SER A 267 -1.71 16.04 15.43
CA SER A 267 -1.07 16.47 16.68
C SER A 267 0.19 17.33 16.52
N ASP A 268 0.65 17.60 15.30
CA ASP A 268 1.77 18.53 15.10
C ASP A 268 1.44 19.90 15.76
N PRO A 269 2.33 20.44 16.61
CA PRO A 269 2.05 21.60 17.44
C PRO A 269 1.98 22.92 16.67
N GLU A 270 2.43 22.95 15.42
CA GLU A 270 2.42 24.14 14.56
C GLU A 270 1.46 23.99 13.38
N LYS A 271 1.50 22.83 12.74
CA LYS A 271 0.85 22.54 11.45
C LYS A 271 -0.26 21.51 11.59
N GLY A 272 -0.47 20.92 12.77
CA GLY A 272 -1.49 19.90 12.99
C GLY A 272 -2.91 20.45 12.85
N LEU A 273 -3.83 19.58 12.44
CA LEU A 273 -5.23 19.96 12.24
C LEU A 273 -5.89 20.49 13.52
N PHE A 274 -5.49 20.04 14.72
CA PHE A 274 -6.05 20.58 15.94
C PHE A 274 -5.78 22.08 16.11
N VAL A 275 -4.54 22.51 15.84
CA VAL A 275 -4.12 23.92 15.91
C VAL A 275 -4.80 24.73 14.81
N GLN A 276 -4.82 24.22 13.58
CA GLN A 276 -5.49 24.90 12.46
C GLN A 276 -7.00 25.08 12.73
N TYR A 277 -7.66 24.08 13.33
CA TYR A 277 -9.08 24.13 13.62
C TYR A 277 -9.42 25.03 14.80
N LEU A 278 -8.54 25.11 15.79
CA LEU A 278 -8.65 26.11 16.86
C LEU A 278 -8.54 27.53 16.28
N ASN A 279 -7.49 27.81 15.51
CA ASN A 279 -7.22 29.15 14.95
C ASN A 279 -8.30 29.63 13.97
N SER A 280 -8.89 28.71 13.20
CA SER A 280 -9.97 29.03 12.26
C SER A 280 -11.36 29.10 12.89
N GLY A 281 -11.49 28.81 14.19
CA GLY A 281 -12.78 28.74 14.88
C GLY A 281 -13.70 27.65 14.32
N LYS A 282 -13.12 26.58 13.73
CA LYS A 282 -13.90 25.49 13.10
C LYS A 282 -14.75 24.73 14.11
N VAL A 283 -14.32 24.68 15.37
CA VAL A 283 -15.09 24.13 16.50
C VAL A 283 -15.63 25.30 17.32
N PRO A 284 -16.94 25.62 17.20
CA PRO A 284 -17.52 26.74 17.93
C PRO A 284 -17.32 26.60 19.44
N GLY A 285 -16.78 27.63 20.08
CA GLY A 285 -16.59 27.69 21.53
C GLY A 285 -15.30 27.06 22.06
N ALA A 286 -14.53 26.33 21.24
CA ALA A 286 -13.23 25.80 21.66
C ALA A 286 -12.21 26.93 21.86
N LYS A 287 -11.51 26.89 22.99
CA LYS A 287 -10.43 27.83 23.38
C LYS A 287 -9.07 27.16 23.43
N THR A 288 -9.04 25.84 23.46
CA THR A 288 -7.81 25.03 23.56
C THR A 288 -7.79 23.89 22.54
N VAL A 289 -6.60 23.40 22.22
CA VAL A 289 -6.42 22.19 21.38
C VAL A 289 -7.08 20.97 22.01
N ALA A 290 -7.07 20.86 23.33
CA ALA A 290 -7.72 19.77 24.06
C ALA A 290 -9.25 19.76 23.85
N GLU A 291 -9.89 20.92 23.88
CA GLU A 291 -11.34 21.02 23.58
C GLU A 291 -11.66 20.70 22.11
N VAL A 292 -10.77 21.05 21.18
CA VAL A 292 -10.91 20.62 19.77
C VAL A 292 -10.79 19.09 19.67
N LYS A 293 -9.81 18.48 20.36
CA LYS A 293 -9.64 17.01 20.40
C LYS A 293 -10.86 16.32 20.97
N GLU A 294 -11.34 16.73 22.15
CA GLU A 294 -12.55 16.20 22.78
C GLU A 294 -13.77 16.32 21.86
N PHE A 295 -13.95 17.46 21.19
CA PHE A 295 -15.05 17.63 20.24
C PHE A 295 -15.02 16.57 19.12
N TYR A 296 -13.84 16.26 18.57
CA TYR A 296 -13.72 15.26 17.50
C TYR A 296 -13.79 13.82 18.03
N GLU A 297 -13.28 13.54 19.23
CA GLU A 297 -13.44 12.24 19.91
C GLU A 297 -14.89 11.96 20.28
N SER A 298 -15.66 12.99 20.67
CA SER A 298 -17.08 12.86 20.99
C SER A 298 -17.95 12.42 19.81
N LYS A 299 -17.47 12.60 18.57
CA LYS A 299 -18.13 12.13 17.34
C LYS A 299 -17.84 10.66 17.03
N VAL A 300 -16.90 10.04 17.73
CA VAL A 300 -16.56 8.62 17.58
C VAL A 300 -17.22 7.86 18.73
N LEU A 301 -18.02 6.83 18.42
CA LEU A 301 -18.74 6.08 19.44
C LEU A 301 -17.78 5.42 20.44
N MET A 302 -16.62 4.97 19.96
CA MET A 302 -15.54 4.42 20.79
C MET A 302 -14.68 5.47 21.52
N ARG A 303 -14.98 6.77 21.41
CA ARG A 303 -14.34 7.88 22.15
C ARG A 303 -12.81 7.96 22.03
N ARG A 304 -12.26 7.60 20.87
CA ARG A 304 -10.82 7.72 20.56
C ARG A 304 -10.56 7.85 19.06
N GLY A 305 -9.34 8.23 18.71
CA GLY A 305 -8.83 8.13 17.33
C GLY A 305 -8.54 6.69 16.92
N ALA A 306 -8.45 6.47 15.61
CA ALA A 306 -7.89 5.23 15.06
C ALA A 306 -6.38 5.22 15.26
N THR A 307 -5.81 4.04 15.49
CA THR A 307 -4.37 3.80 15.64
C THR A 307 -3.85 2.92 14.50
N GLY A 308 -2.53 2.80 14.36
CA GLY A 308 -1.90 1.94 13.36
C GLY A 308 -2.44 0.50 13.38
N ILE A 309 -2.56 -0.09 14.57
CA ILE A 309 -3.04 -1.47 14.72
C ILE A 309 -4.52 -1.65 14.30
N ASP A 310 -5.36 -0.63 14.44
CA ASP A 310 -6.76 -0.71 13.98
C ASP A 310 -6.82 -0.83 12.45
N VAL A 311 -5.99 -0.06 11.74
CA VAL A 311 -5.90 -0.08 10.27
C VAL A 311 -5.24 -1.36 9.79
N LEU A 312 -4.16 -1.76 10.44
CA LEU A 312 -3.40 -2.97 10.11
C LEU A 312 -4.26 -4.24 10.23
N ARG A 313 -5.10 -4.34 11.28
CA ARG A 313 -6.05 -5.46 11.42
C ARG A 313 -7.07 -5.53 10.30
N ALA A 314 -7.52 -4.38 9.79
CA ALA A 314 -8.42 -4.34 8.65
C ALA A 314 -7.72 -4.75 7.33
N ILE A 315 -6.43 -4.41 7.18
CA ILE A 315 -5.59 -4.92 6.08
C ILE A 315 -5.48 -6.44 6.18
N TYR A 316 -5.18 -6.99 7.36
CA TYR A 316 -5.09 -8.43 7.55
C TYR A 316 -6.39 -9.13 7.20
N TYR A 317 -7.51 -8.62 7.70
CA TYR A 317 -8.84 -9.12 7.37
C TYR A 317 -9.04 -9.21 5.85
N ILE A 318 -8.87 -8.09 5.12
CA ILE A 318 -9.24 -8.05 3.70
C ILE A 318 -8.25 -8.83 2.81
N VAL A 319 -6.98 -8.94 3.21
CA VAL A 319 -5.99 -9.79 2.54
C VAL A 319 -6.32 -11.27 2.74
N GLU A 320 -6.66 -11.67 3.97
CA GLU A 320 -7.05 -13.05 4.31
C GLU A 320 -8.41 -13.46 3.67
N GLN A 321 -9.28 -12.51 3.33
CA GLN A 321 -10.51 -12.80 2.59
C GLN A 321 -10.22 -13.11 1.11
N ALA A 322 -10.41 -14.39 0.73
CA ALA A 322 -10.23 -14.86 -0.64
C ALA A 322 -11.39 -14.47 -1.60
N TYR A 323 -12.58 -14.19 -1.06
CA TYR A 323 -13.81 -13.94 -1.85
C TYR A 323 -14.27 -12.48 -1.80
N GLU A 324 -13.39 -11.55 -1.43
CA GLU A 324 -13.71 -10.12 -1.33
C GLU A 324 -12.78 -9.27 -2.21
N THR A 325 -13.37 -8.46 -3.10
CA THR A 325 -12.68 -7.42 -3.87
C THR A 325 -13.65 -6.26 -4.12
N GLY A 326 -13.14 -5.06 -4.40
CA GLY A 326 -13.93 -3.85 -4.62
C GLY A 326 -14.54 -3.25 -3.35
N GLN A 327 -14.08 -3.66 -2.16
CA GLN A 327 -14.69 -3.28 -0.89
C GLN A 327 -14.10 -2.00 -0.31
N ALA A 328 -14.94 -1.24 0.41
CA ALA A 328 -14.52 -0.11 1.23
C ALA A 328 -14.76 -0.43 2.72
N VAL A 329 -13.72 -0.83 3.43
CA VAL A 329 -13.80 -1.32 4.82
C VAL A 329 -13.71 -0.14 5.80
N PRO A 330 -14.77 0.21 6.54
CA PRO A 330 -14.74 1.30 7.51
C PRO A 330 -13.96 0.92 8.79
N VAL A 331 -12.99 1.74 9.17
CA VAL A 331 -12.23 1.62 10.45
C VAL A 331 -12.42 2.91 11.24
N THR A 332 -13.66 3.16 11.67
CA THR A 332 -14.10 4.50 12.09
C THR A 332 -14.53 4.60 13.55
N GLY A 333 -14.34 3.54 14.35
CA GLY A 333 -14.78 3.50 15.76
C GLY A 333 -16.29 3.71 15.93
N GLY A 334 -17.08 3.28 14.94
CA GLY A 334 -18.53 3.45 14.87
C GLY A 334 -19.01 4.80 14.33
N GLN A 335 -18.11 5.72 13.97
CA GLN A 335 -18.50 7.05 13.47
C GLN A 335 -19.22 6.99 12.11
N VAL A 336 -18.89 6.01 11.27
CA VAL A 336 -19.58 5.72 10.01
C VAL A 336 -19.94 4.25 10.01
N MET A 337 -21.24 3.96 9.84
CA MET A 337 -21.79 2.62 9.68
C MET A 337 -22.36 2.52 8.26
N MET A 338 -21.95 1.49 7.52
CA MET A 338 -22.45 1.21 6.17
C MET A 338 -23.72 0.37 6.31
N ASN A 339 -24.79 0.74 5.60
CA ASN A 339 -26.07 0.01 5.55
C ASN A 339 -26.23 -0.72 4.23
#